data_AF-A0AAJ0UIR3-F1
#
_entry.id   AF-A0AAJ0UIR3-F1
#
_cell.length_a   1.000
_cell.length_b   1.000
_cell.length_c   1.000
_cell.angle_alpha   90.00
_cell.angle_beta   90.00
_cell.angle_gamma   90.00
#
_symmetry.space_group_name_H-M   'P 1'
#
loop_
_entity.id
_entity.type
_entity.pdbx_description
1 polymer ?
#
loop_
_entity_poly.entity_id
_entity_poly.type
_entity_poly.pdbx_seq_one_letter_code
_entity_poly.pdbx_strand_id
1 'polypeptide(L)'
;MSTQDLYDTDFYAWANRQAALLRSGQLEQADITLIAEEIESMGKSELRELENRLTVLFLHLLKWRFQPSRRSRSWELTIKEQRRRLRRHLAHNPSLQHRLEQAREDAYGDAILEAASETGLAEDGFPAQCPFTPEQTLDDQWWPS
;
A
#
# COMPACT_ATOMS: atom_id res chain seq x y z
N MET A 1 23.71 1.87 28.10
CA MET A 1 23.26 1.64 26.72
C MET A 1 23.23 2.98 26.03
N SER A 2 23.89 3.09 24.88
CA SER A 2 23.75 4.26 24.03
C SER A 2 22.33 4.35 23.47
N THR A 3 21.93 5.51 22.97
CA THR A 3 20.63 5.70 22.31
C THR A 3 20.47 4.75 21.11
N GLN A 4 21.58 4.52 20.39
CA GLN A 4 21.67 3.58 19.27
C GLN A 4 21.47 2.12 19.72
N ASP A 5 22.14 1.69 20.79
CA ASP A 5 21.98 0.31 21.31
C ASP A 5 20.51 0.04 21.70
N LEU A 6 19.83 1.02 22.27
CA LEU A 6 18.41 0.89 22.63
C LEU A 6 17.50 0.86 21.40
N TYR A 7 17.81 1.64 20.36
CA TYR A 7 17.09 1.60 19.09
C TYR A 7 17.17 0.21 18.45
N ASP A 8 18.37 -0.38 18.37
CA ASP A 8 18.60 -1.66 17.71
C ASP A 8 18.04 -2.87 18.50
N THR A 9 17.97 -2.77 19.83
CA THR A 9 17.59 -3.90 20.71
C THR A 9 16.18 -3.81 21.29
N ASP A 10 15.64 -2.61 21.48
CA ASP A 10 14.29 -2.37 22.02
C ASP A 10 13.73 -1.06 21.44
N PHE A 11 13.39 -1.10 20.15
CA PHE A 11 12.79 0.02 19.43
C PHE A 11 11.56 0.60 20.14
N TYR A 12 10.74 -0.23 20.80
CA TYR A 12 9.56 0.23 21.51
C TYR A 12 9.93 1.10 22.72
N ALA A 13 10.90 0.68 23.53
CA ALA A 13 11.40 1.49 24.63
C ALA A 13 12.09 2.77 24.13
N TRP A 14 12.86 2.67 23.04
CA TRP A 14 13.48 3.82 22.40
C TRP A 14 12.44 4.86 21.94
N ALA A 15 11.42 4.44 21.17
CA ALA A 15 10.40 5.33 20.63
C ALA A 15 9.61 6.05 21.74
N ASN A 16 9.24 5.33 22.80
CA ASN A 16 8.56 5.91 23.96
C ASN A 16 9.44 6.93 24.70
N ARG A 17 10.73 6.64 24.84
CA ARG A 17 11.69 7.57 25.45
C ARG A 17 11.85 8.83 24.62
N GLN A 18 12.06 8.72 23.31
CA GLN A 18 12.15 9.88 22.42
C GLN A 18 10.86 10.72 22.49
N ALA A 19 9.70 10.08 22.43
CA ALA A 19 8.42 10.78 22.54
C ALA A 19 8.24 11.49 23.89
N ALA A 20 8.75 10.93 24.99
CA ALA A 20 8.74 11.59 26.29
C ALA A 20 9.63 12.83 26.31
N LEU A 21 10.86 12.74 25.78
CA LEU A 21 11.80 13.86 25.70
C LEU A 21 11.26 15.01 24.85
N LEU A 22 10.62 14.70 23.71
CA LEU A 22 9.95 15.69 22.88
C LEU A 22 8.81 16.38 23.62
N ARG A 23 7.95 15.61 24.32
CA ARG A 23 6.83 16.17 25.10
C ARG A 23 7.28 17.06 26.27
N SER A 24 8.42 16.77 26.88
CA SER A 24 9.00 17.59 27.95
C SER A 24 9.86 18.75 27.45
N GLY A 25 9.96 18.97 26.13
CA GLY A 25 10.77 20.04 25.54
C GLY A 25 12.29 19.84 25.66
N GLN A 26 12.74 18.63 26.03
CA GLN A 26 14.15 18.31 26.22
C GLN A 26 14.83 17.91 24.89
N LEU A 27 14.75 18.81 23.90
CA LEU A 27 15.17 18.52 22.53
C LEU A 27 16.67 18.20 22.41
N GLU A 28 17.51 18.79 23.26
CA GLU A 28 18.97 18.53 23.30
C GLU A 28 19.30 17.08 23.68
N GLN A 29 18.38 16.36 24.34
CA GLN A 29 18.54 14.97 24.73
C GLN A 29 17.88 13.99 23.74
N ALA A 30 17.04 14.51 22.84
CA ALA A 30 16.33 13.71 21.86
C ALA A 30 17.23 13.44 20.65
N ASP A 31 17.12 12.23 20.10
CA ASP A 31 17.85 11.85 18.89
C ASP A 31 17.11 12.35 17.64
N ILE A 32 17.23 13.65 17.38
CA ILE A 32 16.47 14.34 16.33
C ILE A 32 16.71 13.73 14.94
N THR A 33 17.92 13.24 14.68
CA THR A 33 18.26 12.58 13.40
C THR A 33 17.46 11.30 13.22
N LEU A 34 17.55 10.35 14.17
CA LEU A 34 16.81 9.10 14.08
C LEU A 34 15.29 9.34 14.11
N ILE A 35 14.80 10.31 14.89
CA ILE A 35 13.37 10.66 14.89
C ILE A 35 12.92 11.14 13.51
N ALA A 36 13.70 11.99 12.84
CA ALA A 36 13.37 12.46 11.51
C ALA A 36 13.35 11.32 10.49
N GLU A 37 14.35 10.43 10.53
CA GLU A 37 14.43 9.24 9.68
C GLU A 37 13.21 8.33 9.88
N GLU A 38 12.77 8.11 11.13
CA GLU A 38 11.57 7.33 11.42
C GLU A 38 10.30 7.99 10.88
N ILE A 39 10.15 9.31 11.02
CA ILE A 39 9.00 10.04 10.48
C ILE A 39 8.95 9.93 8.94
N GLU A 40 10.10 10.07 8.28
CA GLU A 40 10.19 9.89 6.82
C GLU A 40 9.90 8.44 6.40
N SER A 41 10.40 7.47 7.16
CA SER A 41 10.14 6.04 6.96
C SER A 41 8.66 5.70 7.12
N MET A 42 7.99 6.27 8.11
CA MET A 42 6.54 6.14 8.29
C MET A 42 5.78 6.66 7.07
N GLY A 43 6.13 7.85 6.56
CA GLY A 43 5.52 8.40 5.34
C GLY A 43 5.71 7.50 4.11
N LYS A 44 6.93 6.97 3.91
CA LYS A 44 7.23 5.99 2.84
C LYS A 44 6.44 4.70 3.01
N SER A 45 6.18 4.28 4.24
CA SER A 45 5.42 3.05 4.53
C SER A 45 3.94 3.21 4.19
N GLU A 46 3.34 4.37 4.43
CA GLU A 46 1.95 4.64 4.02
C GLU A 46 1.78 4.66 2.49
N LEU A 47 2.78 5.16 1.74
CA LEU A 47 2.79 5.10 0.28
C LEU A 47 2.92 3.65 -0.23
N ARG A 48 3.87 2.87 0.32
CA ARG A 48 4.02 1.44 -0.02
C ARG A 48 2.76 0.64 0.28
N GLU A 49 2.05 0.95 1.36
CA GLU A 49 0.78 0.27 1.66
C GLU A 49 -0.31 0.62 0.63
N LEU A 50 -0.32 1.85 0.10
CA LEU A 50 -1.22 2.22 -1.00
C LEU A 50 -0.91 1.39 -2.26
N GLU A 51 0.36 1.32 -2.65
CA GLU A 51 0.86 0.54 -3.81
C GLU A 51 0.54 -0.94 -3.65
N ASN A 52 0.84 -1.54 -2.50
CA ASN A 52 0.53 -2.95 -2.20
C ASN A 52 -0.97 -3.25 -2.33
N ARG A 53 -1.82 -2.39 -1.76
CA ARG A 53 -3.27 -2.58 -1.84
C ARG A 53 -3.79 -2.47 -3.27
N LEU A 54 -3.27 -1.52 -4.04
CA LEU A 54 -3.61 -1.36 -5.45
C LEU A 54 -3.15 -2.57 -6.26
N THR A 55 -1.95 -3.09 -6.00
CA THR A 55 -1.37 -4.26 -6.68
C THR A 55 -2.27 -5.48 -6.50
N VAL A 56 -2.62 -5.80 -5.26
CA VAL A 56 -3.51 -6.95 -4.96
C VAL A 56 -4.90 -6.75 -5.59
N LEU A 57 -5.43 -5.53 -5.59
CA LEU A 57 -6.71 -5.23 -6.21
C LEU A 57 -6.65 -5.43 -7.73
N PHE A 58 -5.66 -4.84 -8.41
CA PHE A 58 -5.49 -4.95 -9.85
C PHE A 58 -5.23 -6.38 -10.29
N LEU A 59 -4.39 -7.14 -9.57
CA LEU A 59 -4.20 -8.57 -9.76
C LEU A 59 -5.55 -9.29 -9.83
N HIS A 60 -6.40 -9.08 -8.83
CA HIS A 60 -7.68 -9.77 -8.75
C HIS A 60 -8.69 -9.27 -9.80
N LEU A 61 -8.67 -7.98 -10.16
CA LEU A 61 -9.49 -7.45 -11.25
C LEU A 61 -9.06 -8.00 -12.62
N LEU A 62 -7.75 -8.18 -12.86
CA LEU A 62 -7.21 -8.83 -14.04
C LEU A 62 -7.65 -10.31 -14.09
N LYS A 63 -7.45 -11.06 -13.00
CA LYS A 63 -7.93 -12.45 -12.88
C LYS A 63 -9.43 -12.55 -13.13
N TRP A 64 -10.21 -11.61 -12.58
CA TRP A 64 -11.67 -11.57 -12.77
C TRP A 64 -12.05 -11.35 -14.24
N ARG A 65 -11.36 -10.44 -14.93
CA ARG A 65 -11.63 -10.12 -16.35
C ARG A 65 -11.18 -11.23 -17.29
N PHE A 66 -9.97 -11.73 -17.12
CA PHE A 66 -9.32 -12.63 -18.09
C PHE A 66 -9.54 -14.11 -17.81
N GLN A 67 -10.03 -14.49 -16.63
CA GLN A 67 -10.40 -15.87 -16.30
C GLN A 67 -11.85 -15.99 -15.80
N PRO A 68 -12.87 -15.66 -16.61
CA PRO A 68 -14.26 -15.66 -16.19
C PRO A 68 -14.75 -17.02 -15.66
N SER A 69 -14.23 -18.12 -16.20
CA SER A 69 -14.55 -19.49 -15.75
C SER A 69 -13.94 -19.88 -14.40
N ARG A 70 -12.97 -19.09 -13.89
CA ARG A 70 -12.29 -19.31 -12.60
C ARG A 70 -12.71 -18.32 -11.52
N ARG A 71 -13.65 -17.42 -11.82
CA ARG A 71 -14.22 -16.49 -10.83
C ARG A 71 -14.70 -17.28 -9.62
N SER A 72 -14.26 -16.85 -8.44
CA SER A 72 -14.57 -17.53 -7.20
C SER A 72 -15.01 -16.52 -6.14
N ARG A 73 -15.75 -17.01 -5.14
CA ARG A 73 -16.12 -16.22 -3.96
C ARG A 73 -14.89 -15.64 -3.25
N SER A 74 -13.77 -16.37 -3.25
CA SER A 74 -12.53 -15.88 -2.65
C SER A 74 -12.03 -14.63 -3.37
N TRP A 75 -11.98 -14.64 -4.70
CA TRP A 75 -11.52 -13.48 -5.48
C TRP A 75 -12.46 -12.28 -5.32
N GLU A 76 -13.77 -12.54 -5.31
CA GLU A 76 -14.78 -11.51 -5.08
C GLU A 76 -14.59 -10.81 -3.71
N LEU A 77 -14.37 -11.62 -2.66
CA LEU A 77 -14.14 -11.11 -1.31
C LEU A 77 -12.83 -10.32 -1.21
N THR A 78 -11.75 -10.78 -1.85
CA THR A 78 -10.49 -10.04 -1.91
C THR A 78 -10.67 -8.68 -2.59
N ILE A 79 -11.38 -8.61 -3.72
CA ILE A 79 -11.64 -7.34 -4.42
C ILE A 79 -12.43 -6.38 -3.53
N LYS A 80 -13.52 -6.84 -2.91
CA LYS A 80 -14.34 -6.03 -1.98
C LYS A 80 -13.51 -5.54 -0.78
N GLU A 81 -12.67 -6.41 -0.24
CA GLU A 81 -11.80 -6.08 0.87
C GLU A 81 -10.78 -5.01 0.50
N GLN A 82 -10.04 -5.17 -0.60
CA GLN A 82 -9.02 -4.20 -1.00
C GLN A 82 -9.64 -2.84 -1.32
N ARG A 83 -10.79 -2.81 -2.00
CA ARG A 83 -11.56 -1.58 -2.22
C ARG A 83 -11.89 -0.85 -0.92
N ARG A 84 -12.47 -1.56 0.05
CA ARG A 84 -12.80 -1.00 1.36
C ARG A 84 -11.56 -0.48 2.10
N ARG A 85 -10.47 -1.26 2.09
CA ARG A 85 -9.21 -0.90 2.76
C ARG A 85 -8.54 0.30 2.08
N LEU A 86 -8.52 0.37 0.75
CA LEU A 86 -8.02 1.51 -0.02
C LEU A 86 -8.76 2.80 0.30
N ARG A 87 -10.11 2.77 0.28
CA ARG A 87 -10.91 3.96 0.63
C ARG A 87 -10.59 4.46 2.04
N ARG A 88 -10.49 3.54 3.00
CA ARG A 88 -10.12 3.87 4.39
C ARG A 88 -8.71 4.45 4.46
N HIS A 89 -7.75 3.86 3.74
CA HIS A 89 -6.37 4.30 3.71
C HIS A 89 -6.23 5.72 3.18
N LEU A 90 -6.87 6.01 2.05
CA LEU A 90 -6.88 7.35 1.46
C LEU A 90 -7.65 8.37 2.31
N ALA A 91 -8.68 7.93 3.05
CA ALA A 91 -9.39 8.81 3.98
C ALA A 91 -8.55 9.18 5.21
N HIS A 92 -7.71 8.27 5.70
CA HIS A 92 -6.78 8.55 6.80
C HIS A 92 -5.53 9.34 6.35
N ASN A 93 -5.15 9.19 5.08
CA ASN A 93 -3.96 9.80 4.48
C ASN A 93 -4.34 10.65 3.25
N PRO A 94 -5.07 11.77 3.41
CA PRO A 94 -5.61 12.53 2.28
C PRO A 94 -4.53 13.10 1.34
N SER A 95 -3.32 13.38 1.85
CA SER A 95 -2.19 13.83 1.02
C SER A 95 -1.71 12.78 0.02
N LEU A 96 -1.98 11.49 0.26
CA LEU A 96 -1.68 10.44 -0.70
C LEU A 96 -2.53 10.51 -1.97
N GLN A 97 -3.64 11.26 -1.98
CA GLN A 97 -4.41 11.46 -3.21
C GLN A 97 -3.57 12.08 -4.33
N HIS A 98 -2.61 12.95 -3.99
CA HIS A 98 -1.68 13.54 -4.97
C HIS A 98 -0.67 12.53 -5.55
N ARG A 99 -0.51 11.37 -4.92
CA ARG A 99 0.34 10.27 -5.37
C ARG A 99 -0.44 9.14 -6.02
N LEU A 100 -1.77 9.21 -6.02
CA LEU A 100 -2.63 8.09 -6.41
C LEU A 100 -2.37 7.65 -7.86
N GLU A 101 -2.17 8.58 -8.78
CA GLU A 101 -1.96 8.22 -10.19
C GLU A 101 -0.64 7.45 -10.38
N GLN A 102 0.46 7.99 -9.86
CA GLN A 102 1.76 7.29 -9.90
C GLN A 102 1.68 5.92 -9.22
N ALA A 103 1.10 5.86 -8.02
CA ALA A 103 0.95 4.60 -7.28
C ALA A 103 0.08 3.57 -8.04
N ARG A 104 -0.88 4.03 -8.85
CA ARG A 104 -1.69 3.14 -9.71
C ARG A 104 -0.87 2.60 -10.88
N GLU A 105 -0.04 3.42 -11.50
CA GLU A 105 0.84 2.98 -12.60
C GLU A 105 1.83 1.92 -12.10
N ASP A 106 2.53 2.21 -11.00
CA ASP A 106 3.52 1.30 -10.41
C ASP A 106 2.85 -0.02 -9.98
N ALA A 107 1.74 0.07 -9.22
CA ALA A 107 1.00 -1.09 -8.77
C ALA A 107 0.39 -1.92 -9.91
N TYR A 108 0.07 -1.31 -11.05
CA TYR A 108 -0.44 -2.04 -12.20
C TYR A 108 0.66 -2.85 -12.90
N GLY A 109 1.88 -2.31 -12.96
CA GLY A 109 3.06 -3.04 -13.44
C GLY A 109 3.29 -4.31 -12.62
N ASP A 110 3.31 -4.18 -11.29
CA ASP A 110 3.46 -5.32 -10.37
C ASP A 110 2.30 -6.32 -10.50
N ALA A 111 1.07 -5.82 -10.61
CA ALA A 111 -0.11 -6.66 -10.76
C ALA A 111 -0.12 -7.51 -12.03
N ILE A 112 0.45 -7.02 -13.15
CA ILE A 112 0.61 -7.81 -14.38
C ILE A 112 1.53 -9.01 -14.12
N LEU A 113 2.68 -8.79 -13.48
CA LEU A 113 3.65 -9.84 -13.18
C LEU A 113 3.04 -10.92 -12.30
N GLU A 114 2.33 -10.52 -11.24
CA GLU A 114 1.63 -11.44 -10.35
C GLU A 114 0.48 -12.17 -11.08
N ALA A 115 -0.29 -11.46 -11.92
CA ALA A 115 -1.38 -12.06 -12.66
C ALA A 115 -0.89 -13.08 -13.68
N ALA A 116 0.18 -12.79 -14.42
CA ALA A 116 0.80 -13.72 -15.35
C ALA A 116 1.23 -15.00 -14.62
N SER A 117 1.93 -14.83 -13.48
CA SER A 117 2.39 -15.93 -12.63
C SER A 117 1.24 -16.83 -12.12
N GLU A 118 0.16 -16.24 -11.61
CA GLU A 118 -0.95 -17.01 -11.04
C GLU A 118 -1.90 -17.61 -12.09
N THR A 119 -2.07 -16.93 -13.23
CA THR A 119 -3.04 -17.35 -14.25
C THR A 119 -2.44 -18.29 -15.29
N GLY A 120 -1.11 -18.26 -15.48
CA GLY A 120 -0.40 -18.91 -16.57
C GLY A 120 -0.56 -18.22 -17.92
N LEU A 121 -1.16 -17.02 -17.96
CA LEU A 121 -1.20 -16.17 -19.15
C LEU A 121 0.14 -15.45 -19.31
N ALA A 122 0.52 -15.13 -20.55
CA ALA A 122 1.68 -14.28 -20.80
C ALA A 122 1.42 -12.84 -20.34
N GLU A 123 2.46 -12.12 -19.92
CA GLU A 123 2.37 -10.73 -19.47
C GLU A 123 1.76 -9.81 -20.55
N ASP A 124 2.11 -10.03 -21.82
CA ASP A 124 1.57 -9.31 -22.99
C ASP A 124 0.12 -9.68 -23.33
N GLY A 125 -0.43 -10.70 -22.66
CA GLY A 125 -1.85 -11.03 -22.68
C GLY A 125 -2.71 -10.04 -21.89
N PHE A 126 -2.10 -9.19 -21.07
CA PHE A 126 -2.77 -8.11 -20.36
C PHE A 126 -2.54 -6.75 -21.06
N PRO A 127 -3.47 -5.78 -20.91
CA PRO A 127 -3.29 -4.45 -21.50
C PRO A 127 -2.06 -3.75 -20.92
N ALA A 128 -1.25 -3.12 -21.78
CA ALA A 128 -0.04 -2.40 -21.36
C ALA A 128 -0.30 -1.20 -20.43
N GLN A 129 -1.52 -0.66 -20.43
CA GLN A 129 -1.97 0.39 -19.51
C GLN A 129 -3.15 -0.12 -18.69
N CYS A 130 -3.28 0.35 -17.45
CA CYS A 130 -4.35 -0.07 -16.56
C CYS A 130 -5.71 0.23 -17.19
N PRO A 131 -6.54 -0.78 -17.48
CA PRO A 131 -7.81 -0.57 -18.17
C PRO A 131 -8.93 -0.14 -17.21
N PHE A 132 -8.63 0.09 -15.94
CA PHE A 132 -9.59 0.41 -14.88
C PHE A 132 -9.40 1.87 -14.46
N THR A 133 -10.42 2.70 -14.59
CA THR A 133 -10.32 4.12 -14.16
C THR A 133 -10.24 4.23 -12.63
N PRO A 134 -9.78 5.36 -12.06
CA PRO A 134 -9.85 5.62 -10.61
C PRO A 134 -11.21 5.35 -9.99
N GLU A 135 -12.28 5.76 -10.68
CA GLU A 135 -13.66 5.60 -10.23
C GLU A 135 -14.04 4.12 -10.20
N GLN A 136 -13.73 3.37 -11.28
CA GLN A 136 -14.01 1.93 -11.38
C GLN A 136 -13.25 1.09 -10.35
N THR A 137 -11.98 1.43 -10.12
CA THR A 137 -11.13 0.77 -9.12
C THR A 137 -11.78 0.83 -7.74
N LEU A 138 -12.35 1.99 -7.39
CA LEU A 138 -12.94 2.25 -6.07
C LEU A 138 -14.46 2.12 -6.02
N ASP A 139 -15.13 1.58 -7.04
CA ASP A 139 -16.59 1.37 -7.04
C ASP A 139 -16.93 -0.07 -6.59
N ASP A 140 -17.71 -0.21 -5.52
CA ASP A 140 -18.14 -1.52 -4.99
C ASP A 140 -19.12 -2.27 -5.91
N GLN A 141 -19.83 -1.55 -6.78
CA GLN A 141 -20.82 -2.11 -7.69
C GLN A 141 -20.25 -2.43 -9.07
N TRP A 142 -19.07 -1.89 -9.38
CA TRP A 142 -18.44 -2.12 -10.68
C TRP A 142 -17.59 -3.39 -10.69
N TRP A 143 -17.73 -4.18 -11.76
CA TRP A 143 -16.97 -5.40 -12.03
C TRP A 143 -16.56 -5.42 -13.50
N PRO A 144 -15.32 -5.83 -13.83
CA PRO A 144 -14.92 -5.97 -15.21
C PRO A 144 -15.67 -7.14 -15.86
N SER A 145 -16.24 -6.88 -17.02
CA SER A 145 -16.91 -7.85 -17.89
C SER A 145 -15.92 -8.85 -18.46
#